data_AF-A0A7S3VVC6-F1
#
_entry.id   AF-A0A7S3VVC6-F1
#
_cell.length_a   1.000
_cell.length_b   1.000
_cell.length_c   1.000
_cell.angle_alpha   90.00
_cell.angle_beta   90.00
_cell.angle_gamma   90.00
#
_symmetry.space_group_name_H-M   'P 1'
#
loop_
_entity.id
_entity.type
_entity.pdbx_description
1 polymer ?
#
loop_
_entity_poly.entity_id
_entity_poly.type
_entity_poly.pdbx_seq_one_letter_code
_entity_poly.pdbx_strand_id
1 'polypeptide(L)'
;TTVELRLALSHRRNSRCAAYAPRLPFETTEEWFVGLESATGARRFHSVVKVPMGAALQRGEEGGVYTVKLTLDASLEPGIMQLRARACCLSYVGADVSVPVELRV
;
A
#
# COMPACT_ATOMS: atom_id res chain seq x y z
N THR A 1 -7.57 3.40 16.10
CA THR A 1 -8.64 2.81 15.26
C THR A 1 -8.01 2.01 14.13
N THR A 2 -8.56 0.86 13.74
CA THR A 2 -8.03 0.05 12.63
C THR A 2 -8.86 0.27 11.36
N VAL A 3 -8.19 0.49 10.23
CA VAL A 3 -8.82 0.60 8.91
C VAL A 3 -8.34 -0.56 8.06
N GLU A 4 -9.28 -1.26 7.41
CA GLU A 4 -8.97 -2.31 6.45
C GLU A 4 -9.14 -1.77 5.03
N LEU A 5 -8.09 -1.87 4.23
CA LEU A 5 -8.08 -1.45 2.83
C LEU A 5 -7.96 -2.68 1.94
N ARG A 6 -8.84 -2.80 0.94
CA ARG A 6 -8.70 -3.79 -0.14
C ARG A 6 -8.10 -3.11 -1.36
N LEU A 7 -6.89 -3.49 -1.73
CA LEU A 7 -6.11 -2.89 -2.80
C LEU A 7 -5.79 -3.93 -3.87
N ALA A 8 -6.14 -3.66 -5.12
CA ALA A 8 -5.66 -4.43 -6.26
C ALA A 8 -4.23 -3.98 -6.60
N LEU A 9 -3.22 -4.76 -6.22
CA LEU A 9 -1.82 -4.49 -6.53
C LEU A 9 -1.37 -5.49 -7.61
N SER A 10 -1.21 -5.02 -8.85
CA SER A 10 -0.84 -5.88 -9.97
C SER A 10 0.68 -6.04 -10.07
N HIS A 11 1.16 -7.28 -10.08
CA HIS A 11 2.51 -7.62 -10.53
C HIS A 11 2.52 -7.89 -12.05
N ARG A 12 3.45 -7.28 -12.80
CA ARG A 12 3.64 -7.61 -14.21
C ARG A 12 4.44 -8.92 -14.37
N ARG A 13 3.73 -9.99 -14.72
CA ARG A 13 4.18 -11.27 -15.33
C ARG A 13 5.20 -12.12 -14.54
N ASN A 14 4.90 -13.43 -14.48
CA ASN A 14 5.73 -14.53 -13.99
C ASN A 14 6.01 -14.53 -12.48
N SER A 15 5.06 -15.03 -11.68
CA SER A 15 5.17 -15.98 -10.54
C SER A 15 6.43 -16.04 -9.63
N ARG A 16 7.34 -15.07 -9.69
CA ARG A 16 8.51 -14.89 -8.85
C ARG A 16 8.48 -13.42 -8.48
N CYS A 17 8.41 -13.12 -7.20
CA CYS A 17 8.28 -11.75 -6.65
C CYS A 17 9.53 -10.88 -6.88
N ALA A 18 10.34 -11.17 -7.90
CA ALA A 18 11.53 -10.45 -8.27
C ALA A 18 11.13 -9.21 -9.08
N ALA A 19 11.58 -8.05 -8.64
CA ALA A 19 11.45 -6.82 -9.41
C ALA A 19 12.42 -6.83 -10.59
N TYR A 20 11.93 -6.42 -11.76
CA TYR A 20 12.74 -6.28 -12.97
C TYR A 20 13.54 -4.97 -12.90
N ALA A 21 14.79 -5.09 -12.44
CA ALA A 21 15.72 -3.97 -12.31
C ALA A 21 17.09 -4.33 -12.89
N PRO A 22 17.26 -4.41 -14.23
CA PRO A 22 18.47 -4.92 -14.88
C PRO A 22 19.73 -4.07 -14.65
N ARG A 23 19.58 -2.87 -14.11
CA ARG A 23 20.69 -1.96 -13.76
C ARG A 23 21.17 -2.14 -12.31
N LEU A 24 20.44 -2.89 -11.48
CA LEU A 24 20.89 -3.21 -10.13
C LEU A 24 21.84 -4.41 -10.17
N PRO A 25 22.95 -4.39 -9.41
CA PRO A 25 23.93 -5.48 -9.42
C PRO A 25 23.46 -6.72 -8.63
N PHE A 26 22.25 -6.69 -8.06
CA PHE A 26 21.65 -7.77 -7.28
C PHE A 26 20.18 -7.96 -7.65
N GLU A 27 19.69 -9.19 -7.48
CA GLU A 27 18.25 -9.46 -7.55
C GLU A 27 17.55 -8.73 -6.40
N THR A 28 16.45 -8.05 -6.72
CA THR A 28 15.62 -7.35 -5.74
C THR A 28 14.20 -7.88 -5.81
N THR A 29 13.53 -7.93 -4.67
CA THR A 29 12.11 -8.27 -4.58
C THR A 29 11.27 -7.02 -4.71
N GLU A 30 10.08 -7.15 -5.29
CA GLU A 30 9.18 -6.01 -5.38
C GLU A 30 8.66 -5.60 -3.99
N GLU A 31 8.69 -4.31 -3.69
CA GLU A 31 8.28 -3.81 -2.37
C GLU A 31 7.19 -2.76 -2.51
N TRP A 32 6.10 -2.99 -1.77
CA TRP A 32 4.98 -2.06 -1.67
C TRP A 32 4.85 -1.52 -0.25
N PHE A 33 4.60 -0.22 -0.17
CA PHE A 33 4.28 0.47 1.07
C PHE A 33 2.90 1.07 0.94
N VAL A 34 2.04 0.77 1.90
CA VAL A 34 0.67 1.30 1.94
C VAL A 34 0.52 2.16 3.17
N GLY A 35 0.01 3.36 3.01
CA GLY A 35 -0.23 4.28 4.11
C GLY A 35 -1.46 5.14 3.93
N LEU A 36 -1.91 5.76 5.02
CA LEU A 36 -2.96 6.77 5.03
C LEU A 36 -2.32 8.14 5.29
N GLU A 37 -2.57 9.10 4.41
CA GLU A 37 -2.13 10.49 4.53
C GLU A 37 -3.33 11.44 4.53
N SER A 38 -3.16 12.64 5.08
CA SER A 38 -4.20 13.68 5.01
C SER A 38 -4.45 14.11 3.56
N ALA A 39 -5.71 14.25 3.17
CA ALA A 39 -6.06 14.73 1.83
C ALA A 39 -5.70 16.21 1.60
N THR A 40 -5.51 17.00 2.67
CA THR A 40 -5.28 18.46 2.61
C THR A 40 -3.84 18.86 2.28
N GLY A 41 -2.97 17.92 1.89
CA GLY A 41 -1.64 18.23 1.35
C GLY A 41 -0.53 18.44 2.39
N ALA A 42 -0.86 18.43 3.69
CA ALA A 42 0.15 18.19 4.71
C ALA A 42 0.60 16.73 4.57
N ARG A 43 1.84 16.49 4.12
CA ARG A 43 2.46 15.16 3.97
C ARG A 43 2.67 14.44 5.31
N ARG A 44 1.61 14.29 6.09
CA ARG A 44 1.61 13.57 7.35
C ARG A 44 0.91 12.24 7.12
N PHE A 45 1.70 11.18 7.18
CA PHE A 45 1.16 9.82 7.24
C PHE A 45 0.67 9.56 8.65
N HIS A 46 -0.56 9.08 8.76
CA HIS A 46 -1.14 8.59 10.02
C HIS A 46 -0.81 7.12 10.26
N SER A 47 -0.44 6.38 9.20
CA SER A 47 -0.04 4.98 9.27
C SER A 47 0.69 4.59 8.00
N VAL A 48 1.71 3.73 8.09
CA VAL A 48 2.41 3.12 6.96
C VAL A 48 2.75 1.68 7.30
N VAL A 49 2.43 0.76 6.41
CA VAL A 49 2.76 -0.67 6.53
C VAL A 49 3.47 -1.12 5.25
N LYS A 50 4.56 -1.87 5.44
CA LYS A 50 5.22 -2.60 4.35
C LYS A 50 4.39 -3.83 4.01
N VAL A 51 4.03 -3.99 2.74
CA VAL A 51 3.35 -5.18 2.22
C VAL A 51 4.41 -6.12 1.67
N PRO A 52 4.67 -7.27 2.30
CA PRO A 52 5.66 -8.22 1.80
C PRO A 52 5.14 -8.90 0.53
N MET A 53 5.78 -8.63 -0.62
CA MET A 53 5.53 -9.38 -1.84
C MET A 53 6.43 -10.63 -1.81
N GLY A 54 5.85 -11.79 -1.49
CA GLY A 54 6.57 -13.05 -1.29
C GLY A 54 5.63 -14.24 -1.07
N ALA A 55 6.15 -15.42 -0.74
CA ALA A 55 5.43 -16.72 -0.67
C ALA A 55 4.13 -16.76 0.19
N ALA A 56 3.83 -15.71 0.95
CA ALA A 56 2.52 -15.45 1.54
C ALA A 56 1.42 -15.09 0.50
N LEU A 57 1.80 -14.93 -0.77
CA LEU A 57 0.93 -14.91 -1.95
C LEU A 57 0.42 -16.30 -2.29
N GLN A 58 -0.15 -17.02 -1.32
CA GLN A 58 -1.10 -18.06 -1.69
C GLN A 58 -2.32 -17.34 -2.23
N ARG A 59 -2.33 -17.10 -3.55
CA ARG A 59 -3.47 -16.82 -4.42
C ARG A 59 -4.76 -16.60 -3.61
N GLY A 60 -4.95 -15.40 -3.07
CA GLY A 60 -6.30 -14.96 -2.73
C GLY A 60 -7.11 -15.04 -4.02
N GLU A 61 -8.30 -15.63 -3.96
CA GLU A 61 -9.14 -16.09 -5.09
C GLU A 61 -9.47 -15.05 -6.19
N GLU A 62 -8.94 -13.83 -6.13
CA GLU A 62 -9.16 -12.75 -7.10
C GLU A 62 -7.85 -12.07 -7.53
N GLY A 63 -6.88 -12.84 -8.05
CA GLY A 63 -5.88 -12.33 -8.99
C GLY A 63 -5.15 -11.01 -8.62
N GLY A 64 -4.65 -10.87 -7.40
CA GLY A 64 -3.83 -9.71 -7.00
C GLY A 64 -4.56 -8.63 -6.21
N VAL A 65 -5.67 -8.95 -5.54
CA VAL A 65 -6.28 -8.08 -4.51
C VAL A 65 -5.74 -8.44 -3.11
N TYR A 66 -5.30 -7.43 -2.36
CA TYR A 66 -4.69 -7.54 -1.04
C TYR A 66 -5.50 -6.79 0.00
N THR A 67 -5.74 -7.41 1.15
CA THR A 67 -6.27 -6.70 2.31
C THR A 67 -5.12 -6.23 3.20
N VAL A 68 -4.96 -4.92 3.32
CA VAL A 68 -3.96 -4.28 4.18
C VAL A 68 -4.67 -3.68 5.38
N LYS A 69 -4.25 -4.07 6.59
CA LYS A 69 -4.74 -3.47 7.83
C LYS A 69 -3.79 -2.36 8.25
N LEU A 70 -4.33 -1.15 8.43
CA LEU A 70 -3.61 0.00 8.91
C LEU A 70 -4.14 0.40 10.28
N THR A 71 -3.23 0.58 11.22
CA THR A 71 -3.57 1.10 12.55
C THR A 71 -3.32 2.60 12.54
N LEU A 72 -4.37 3.37 12.81
CA LEU A 72 -4.29 4.82 12.94
C LEU A 72 -3.99 5.20 14.39
N ASP A 73 -3.18 6.25 14.54
CA ASP A 73 -2.85 6.85 15.82
C ASP A 73 -4.10 7.20 16.64
N ALA A 74 -4.01 7.06 17.97
CA ALA A 74 -5.12 7.32 18.88
C ALA A 74 -5.47 8.82 19.03
N SER A 75 -4.67 9.72 18.42
CA SER A 75 -4.83 11.17 18.50
C SER A 75 -5.75 11.77 17.43
N LEU A 76 -6.50 10.95 16.70
CA LEU A 76 -7.47 11.45 15.74
C LEU A 76 -8.61 12.15 16.47
N GLU A 77 -8.87 13.41 16.10
CA GLU A 77 -10.01 14.15 16.62
C GLU A 77 -11.32 13.53 16.11
N PRO A 78 -12.38 13.49 16.95
CA PRO A 78 -13.70 13.02 16.53
C PRO A 78 -14.22 13.83 15.34
N GLY A 79 -14.81 13.16 14.35
CA GLY A 79 -15.36 13.82 13.17
C GLY A 79 -15.08 13.10 11.85
N ILE A 80 -15.41 13.78 10.75
CA ILE A 80 -15.18 13.30 9.39
C ILE A 80 -13.81 13.78 8.92
N MET A 81 -12.91 12.84 8.68
CA MET A 81 -11.58 13.09 8.16
C MET A 81 -11.49 12.67 6.70
N GLN A 82 -11.05 13.58 5.86
CA GLN A 82 -10.72 13.29 4.46
C GLN A 82 -9.26 12.86 4.39
N LEU A 83 -9.06 11.57 4.17
CA LEU A 83 -7.76 10.93 4.05
C LEU A 83 -7.53 10.44 2.62
N ARG A 84 -6.32 9.97 2.38
CA ARG A 84 -5.91 9.38 1.12
C ARG A 84 -5.10 8.12 1.43
N ALA A 85 -5.58 6.98 0.97
CA ALA A 85 -4.78 5.77 0.94
C ALA A 85 -3.79 5.88 -0.22
N ARG A 86 -2.51 5.67 0.06
CA ARG A 86 -1.45 5.67 -0.93
C ARG A 86 -0.69 4.35 -0.87
N ALA A 87 -0.60 3.68 -2.00
CA ALA A 87 0.23 2.52 -2.20
C ALA A 87 1.40 2.93 -3.10
N CYS A 88 2.63 2.87 -2.59
CA CYS A 88 3.83 3.21 -3.33
C CYS A 88 4.63 1.94 -3.63
N CYS A 89 5.08 1.81 -4.88
CA CYS A 89 5.99 0.75 -5.28
C CYS A 89 7.41 1.31 -5.36
N LEU A 90 8.34 0.78 -4.56
CA LEU A 90 9.74 1.26 -4.62
C LEU A 90 10.50 0.73 -5.83
N SER A 91 9.99 -0.34 -6.44
CA SER A 91 10.66 -1.03 -7.53
C SER A 91 10.32 -0.45 -8.91
N TYR A 92 9.17 0.21 -9.04
CA TYR A 92 8.69 0.75 -10.32
C TYR A 92 8.17 2.17 -10.17
N VAL A 93 8.85 3.11 -10.82
CA VAL A 93 8.40 4.51 -10.89
C VAL A 93 7.07 4.57 -11.64
N GLY A 94 6.08 5.28 -11.06
CA GLY A 94 4.77 5.50 -11.67
C GLY A 94 3.75 4.37 -11.44
N ALA A 95 4.10 3.35 -10.65
CA ALA A 95 3.15 2.32 -10.22
C ALA A 95 2.35 2.73 -8.95
N ASP A 96 2.62 3.93 -8.41
CA ASP A 96 1.92 4.45 -7.24
C ASP A 96 0.41 4.57 -7.49
N VAL A 97 -0.37 4.09 -6.53
CA VAL A 97 -1.84 4.20 -6.54
C VAL A 97 -2.27 5.08 -5.38
N SER A 98 -3.27 5.92 -5.63
CA SER A 98 -3.85 6.79 -4.62
C SER A 98 -5.37 6.76 -4.68
N VAL A 99 -6.00 6.55 -3.53
CA VAL A 99 -7.46 6.43 -3.41
C VAL A 99 -7.93 7.36 -2.28
N PRO A 100 -8.94 8.22 -2.51
CA PRO A 100 -9.53 9.02 -1.44
C PRO A 100 -10.26 8.11 -0.44
N VAL A 101 -10.15 8.41 0.84
CA VAL A 101 -10.78 7.66 1.94
C VAL A 101 -11.44 8.65 2.88
N GLU A 102 -12.75 8.51 3.08
CA GLU A 102 -13.45 9.20 4.16
C GLU A 102 -13.44 8.32 5.41
N LEU A 103 -12.90 8.82 6.51
CA LEU A 103 -12.92 8.15 7.81
C LEU A 103 -13.83 8.92 8.75
N ARG A 104 -14.71 8.20 9.44
CA ARG A 104 -15.52 8.74 10.53
C ARG A 104 -14.98 8.18 11.84
N VAL A 105 -14.45 9.08 12.67
CA VAL A 105 -13.91 8.80 14.02
C VAL A 105 -14.97 9.19 15.05
#